data_AF-A0A478FQP3-F1
#
_entry.id   AF-A0A478FQP3-F1
#
_cell.length_a   1.000
_cell.length_b   1.000
_cell.length_c   1.000
_cell.angle_alpha   90.00
_cell.angle_beta   90.00
_cell.angle_gamma   90.00
#
_symmetry.space_group_name_H-M   'P 1'
#
loop_
_entity.id
_entity.type
_entity.pdbx_description
1 polymer ?
#
loop_
_entity_poly.entity_id
_entity_poly.type
_entity_poly.pdbx_seq_one_letter_code
_entity_poly.pdbx_strand_id
1 'polypeptide(L)'
;MKKKILLSTIPILGGGLIFSYFYQNRDKHKEIPELNIPKDLFEILSEQRKDTPRNIPMIASNPAIPNSSTFNKYLTDNSQLASSNAALLADLEESKKEGYKTGLKLYDEPYDPDLFKDWEKEGSKEIDTSIGKERIKVIQDYSIKVRSKCLWGTGWFLDYVLPKNGKSYPTTWFIATNSHVVSNIQFGDNPYEQLLPNAPGKGCLDNGESKDKTLLWLFKEKNTDWTEIPDGDRRLQQMDPEKWGNEPRQKINSYEMRNSEDGQDSEYLYFKTKEAKLFYVPTNFLGLNPHDLGYSHKKQNYFKDFAVLKIDFKDERTAQLITRDFYNKYDKEKVTKGNKSLNFFAEEIAARKTAEEIKKERMNYFIAGYPRNAPNEYRSYGNFSPDKKKGTYLSYSWYSYYHAKNESSQQIIGYYDVGKEHSDIYINSGAWIWDEEHFHPWGYYYALSHTGLGKGSSGSLVTDEEGNVLGLNSRSDVLTSFIEPIRSKGVYKDGKIIYPRYDLIEGATGQLSSYKSQVTKYYLSQGERTALSRDRNWNRDEN
;
A
#
# COMPACT_ATOMS: atom_id res chain seq x y z
N MET A 1 -26.53 -48.47 -23.53
CA MET A 1 -26.98 -47.28 -22.76
C MET A 1 -26.12 -47.17 -21.50
N LYS A 2 -25.24 -46.16 -21.41
CA LYS A 2 -24.39 -45.95 -20.22
C LYS A 2 -24.89 -44.69 -19.49
N LYS A 3 -25.37 -44.86 -18.25
CA LYS A 3 -25.70 -43.75 -17.34
C LYS A 3 -24.41 -43.14 -16.80
N LYS A 4 -24.21 -41.84 -16.98
CA LYS A 4 -23.21 -41.04 -16.25
C LYS A 4 -23.86 -40.58 -14.95
N ILE A 5 -23.22 -40.86 -13.81
CA ILE A 5 -23.52 -40.24 -12.52
C ILE A 5 -22.63 -39.01 -12.41
N LEU A 6 -23.25 -37.85 -12.19
CA LEU A 6 -22.59 -36.57 -11.92
C LEU A 6 -22.27 -36.54 -10.41
N LEU A 7 -21.00 -36.45 -10.05
CA LEU A 7 -20.57 -36.17 -8.67
C LEU A 7 -20.38 -34.66 -8.53
N SER A 8 -21.25 -34.04 -7.73
CA SER A 8 -21.15 -32.65 -7.30
C SER A 8 -19.97 -32.47 -6.35
N THR A 9 -19.10 -31.50 -6.63
CA THR A 9 -17.98 -31.11 -5.79
C THR A 9 -18.47 -30.33 -4.56
N ILE A 10 -18.14 -30.84 -3.37
CA ILE A 10 -18.24 -30.13 -2.09
C ILE A 10 -16.91 -29.39 -1.87
N PRO A 11 -16.90 -28.08 -1.53
CA PRO A 11 -15.67 -27.37 -1.22
C PRO A 11 -15.18 -27.76 0.18
N ILE A 12 -14.01 -28.39 0.25
CA ILE A 12 -13.29 -28.62 1.52
C ILE A 12 -12.46 -27.37 1.81
N LEU A 13 -12.83 -26.67 2.89
CA LEU A 13 -12.05 -25.60 3.52
C LEU A 13 -10.83 -26.21 4.24
N GLY A 14 -9.63 -25.85 3.79
CA GLY A 14 -8.37 -26.06 4.53
C GLY A 14 -7.28 -26.70 3.68
N GLY A 15 -6.25 -25.93 3.29
CA GLY A 15 -5.14 -26.52 2.52
C GLY A 15 -4.03 -25.56 2.07
N GLY A 16 -3.57 -24.64 2.92
CA GLY A 16 -2.44 -23.75 2.59
C GLY A 16 -1.05 -24.41 2.64
N LEU A 17 -0.93 -25.64 3.14
CA LEU A 17 0.37 -26.30 3.37
C LEU A 17 0.68 -27.45 2.40
N ILE A 18 -0.31 -27.99 1.68
CA ILE A 18 -0.10 -29.16 0.81
C ILE A 18 0.38 -28.73 -0.59
N PHE A 19 0.06 -27.51 -1.04
CA PHE A 19 0.36 -27.07 -2.40
C PHE A 19 1.82 -26.72 -2.68
N SER A 20 2.63 -26.32 -1.69
CA SER A 20 4.05 -26.00 -1.94
C SER A 20 4.92 -27.24 -2.19
N TYR A 21 4.52 -28.40 -1.64
CA TYR A 21 5.26 -29.65 -1.80
C TYR A 21 5.08 -30.25 -3.21
N PHE A 22 3.88 -30.11 -3.80
CA PHE A 22 3.61 -30.66 -5.14
C PHE A 22 4.27 -29.89 -6.29
N TYR A 23 4.70 -28.65 -6.06
CA TYR A 23 5.33 -27.85 -7.12
C TYR A 23 6.84 -28.14 -7.29
N GLN A 24 7.50 -28.80 -6.32
CA GLN A 24 8.94 -29.06 -6.39
C GLN A 24 9.34 -30.38 -7.07
N ASN A 25 8.41 -31.26 -7.45
CA ASN A 25 8.72 -32.61 -7.93
C ASN A 25 8.08 -32.98 -9.27
N ARG A 26 8.02 -32.05 -10.24
CA ARG A 26 7.37 -32.32 -11.53
C ARG A 26 8.23 -33.04 -12.59
N ASP A 27 9.51 -33.29 -12.33
CA ASP A 27 10.45 -33.83 -13.34
C ASP A 27 11.23 -35.08 -12.92
N LYS A 28 10.63 -36.05 -12.22
CA LYS A 28 11.18 -37.42 -12.14
C LYS A 28 10.08 -38.47 -12.07
N HIS A 29 9.90 -39.23 -13.15
CA HIS A 29 9.30 -40.57 -13.09
C HIS A 29 10.22 -41.47 -12.26
N LYS A 30 9.99 -41.54 -10.95
CA LYS A 30 10.47 -42.63 -10.09
C LYS A 30 9.30 -43.10 -9.24
N GLU A 31 9.17 -44.42 -9.17
CA GLU A 31 8.15 -45.14 -8.42
C GLU A 31 8.06 -44.62 -6.98
N ILE A 32 6.83 -44.32 -6.56
CA ILE A 32 6.50 -43.89 -5.20
C ILE A 32 6.48 -45.16 -4.34
N PRO A 33 7.31 -45.29 -3.28
CA PRO A 33 7.14 -46.39 -2.33
C PRO A 33 5.85 -46.16 -1.51
N GLU A 34 5.09 -47.24 -1.30
CA GLU A 34 3.86 -47.21 -0.50
C GLU A 34 4.13 -46.61 0.89
N LEU A 35 3.47 -45.48 1.17
CA LEU A 35 3.51 -44.85 2.48
C LEU A 35 2.58 -45.63 3.42
N ASN A 36 3.15 -46.35 4.38
CA ASN A 36 2.39 -47.10 5.37
C ASN A 36 1.90 -46.12 6.45
N ILE A 37 0.67 -45.63 6.31
CA ILE A 37 0.03 -44.73 7.27
C ILE A 37 -0.50 -45.58 8.45
N PRO A 38 -0.06 -45.34 9.70
CA PRO A 38 -0.61 -46.04 10.86
C PRO A 38 -2.13 -45.80 10.97
N LYS A 39 -2.89 -46.85 11.28
CA LYS A 39 -4.37 -46.83 11.38
C LYS A 39 -4.91 -45.90 12.48
N ASP A 40 -4.02 -45.35 13.28
CA ASP A 40 -4.31 -44.75 14.58
C ASP A 40 -4.29 -43.20 14.50
N LEU A 41 -3.91 -42.65 13.34
CA LEU A 41 -3.81 -41.20 13.11
C LEU A 41 -5.19 -40.49 13.19
N PHE A 42 -6.28 -41.21 12.91
CA PHE A 42 -7.65 -40.71 13.04
C PHE A 42 -8.14 -40.70 14.50
N GLU A 43 -7.65 -41.60 15.35
CA GLU A 43 -7.97 -41.61 16.79
C GLU A 43 -7.24 -40.48 17.52
N ILE A 44 -5.98 -40.21 17.18
CA ILE A 44 -5.17 -39.12 17.76
C ILE A 44 -5.76 -37.74 17.46
N LEU A 45 -6.39 -37.55 16.30
CA LEU A 45 -7.05 -36.30 15.92
C LEU A 45 -8.43 -36.11 16.59
N SER A 46 -8.98 -37.15 17.22
CA SER A 46 -10.31 -37.12 17.85
C SER A 46 -10.32 -36.85 19.35
N GLU A 47 -9.17 -36.89 20.05
CA GLU A 47 -9.11 -36.80 21.52
C GLU A 47 -8.66 -35.45 22.11
N GLN A 48 -8.34 -34.42 21.32
CA GLN A 48 -8.03 -33.09 21.87
C GLN A 48 -9.17 -32.07 21.71
N ARG A 49 -9.96 -31.94 22.79
CA ARG A 49 -10.54 -30.72 23.41
C ARG A 49 -11.93 -31.00 23.98
N LYS A 50 -11.99 -31.47 25.23
CA LYS A 50 -13.23 -31.55 26.02
C LYS A 50 -13.44 -30.43 27.04
N ASP A 51 -12.53 -29.48 27.17
CA ASP A 51 -12.72 -28.34 28.07
C ASP A 51 -12.54 -27.01 27.35
N THR A 52 -13.66 -26.44 26.90
CA THR A 52 -13.77 -25.00 26.64
C THR A 52 -15.21 -24.60 26.91
N PRO A 53 -15.49 -23.55 27.71
CA PRO A 53 -16.87 -23.18 28.02
C PRO A 53 -17.59 -22.69 26.77
N ARG A 54 -18.50 -23.52 26.23
CA ARG A 54 -19.56 -23.06 25.33
C ARG A 54 -20.64 -22.42 26.20
N ASN A 55 -20.66 -21.10 26.23
CA ASN A 55 -21.88 -20.28 26.41
C ASN A 55 -21.48 -18.80 26.24
N ILE A 56 -21.38 -18.35 25.00
CA ILE A 56 -21.61 -16.94 24.68
C ILE A 56 -23.09 -16.89 24.26
N PRO A 57 -23.98 -16.20 24.99
CA PRO A 57 -25.36 -16.06 24.55
C PRO A 57 -25.36 -15.35 23.21
N MET A 58 -25.98 -15.96 22.19
CA MET A 58 -26.47 -15.22 21.04
C MET A 58 -27.52 -14.23 21.57
N ILE A 59 -27.09 -13.00 21.84
CA ILE A 59 -27.99 -11.89 22.07
C ILE A 59 -28.61 -11.55 20.71
N ALA A 60 -29.76 -12.18 20.44
CA ALA A 60 -30.72 -11.70 19.46
C ALA A 60 -31.39 -10.44 20.05
N SER A 61 -30.67 -9.33 20.04
CA SER A 61 -31.28 -8.00 20.11
C SER A 61 -30.88 -7.30 18.84
N ASN A 62 -31.87 -7.02 17.98
CA ASN A 62 -31.74 -6.03 16.91
C ASN A 62 -31.20 -4.74 17.57
N PRO A 63 -29.92 -4.37 17.38
CA PRO A 63 -29.53 -3.02 17.73
C PRO A 63 -30.24 -2.17 16.68
N ALA A 64 -31.09 -1.24 17.12
CA ALA A 64 -31.55 -0.18 16.26
C ALA A 64 -30.32 0.34 15.49
N ILE A 65 -30.31 0.16 14.16
CA ILE A 65 -29.29 0.70 13.28
C ILE A 65 -29.18 2.17 13.68
N PRO A 66 -28.02 2.64 14.18
CA PRO A 66 -27.86 4.05 14.49
C PRO A 66 -28.20 4.81 13.21
N ASN A 67 -29.20 5.69 13.27
CA ASN A 67 -29.56 6.53 12.15
C ASN A 67 -28.27 7.17 11.60
N SER A 68 -27.91 6.81 10.38
CA SER A 68 -26.69 7.19 9.64
C SER A 68 -26.64 8.68 9.28
N SER A 69 -27.07 9.55 10.20
CA SER A 69 -27.17 10.99 9.98
C SER A 69 -25.83 11.64 9.62
N THR A 70 -24.70 11.10 10.08
CA THR A 70 -23.37 11.60 9.74
C THR A 70 -22.97 11.24 8.31
N PHE A 71 -23.17 9.98 7.90
CA PHE A 71 -22.90 9.55 6.53
C PHE A 71 -23.85 10.20 5.53
N ASN A 72 -25.15 10.29 5.87
CA ASN A 72 -26.12 11.05 5.09
C ASN A 72 -25.74 12.53 5.02
N LYS A 73 -25.19 13.14 6.07
CA LYS A 73 -24.70 14.52 6.03
C LYS A 73 -23.50 14.69 5.09
N TYR A 74 -22.54 13.77 5.12
CA TYR A 74 -21.43 13.77 4.17
C TYR A 74 -21.92 13.54 2.73
N LEU A 75 -22.89 12.67 2.52
CA LEU A 75 -23.52 12.46 1.21
C LEU A 75 -24.41 13.62 0.78
N THR A 76 -25.04 14.38 1.68
CA THR A 76 -25.91 15.53 1.33
C THR A 76 -25.11 16.81 1.15
N ASP A 77 -24.05 17.04 1.92
CA ASP A 77 -23.16 18.21 1.74
C ASP A 77 -22.13 17.96 0.62
N ASN A 78 -21.67 16.72 0.40
CA ASN A 78 -20.94 16.29 -0.80
C ASN A 78 -21.85 15.63 -1.85
N SER A 79 -23.17 15.93 -1.86
CA SER A 79 -24.10 15.52 -2.93
C SER A 79 -23.84 16.21 -4.27
N GLN A 80 -22.64 16.76 -4.46
CA GLN A 80 -22.02 16.82 -5.78
C GLN A 80 -21.70 15.39 -6.24
N LEU A 81 -22.78 14.64 -6.51
CA LEU A 81 -22.78 13.53 -7.44
C LEU A 81 -22.01 13.95 -8.70
N ALA A 82 -21.35 12.96 -9.28
CA ALA A 82 -20.68 12.89 -10.58
C ALA A 82 -21.16 13.88 -11.64
N SER A 83 -22.48 14.08 -11.69
CA SER A 83 -23.19 14.99 -12.60
C SER A 83 -22.72 16.44 -12.52
N SER A 84 -22.01 16.84 -11.48
CA SER A 84 -21.48 18.20 -11.29
C SER A 84 -20.02 18.37 -11.73
N ASN A 85 -19.27 17.29 -11.95
CA ASN A 85 -17.86 17.38 -12.32
C ASN A 85 -17.69 17.57 -13.82
N ALA A 86 -18.02 18.77 -14.30
CA ALA A 86 -18.06 19.09 -15.72
C ALA A 86 -16.73 18.78 -16.45
N ALA A 87 -15.59 19.00 -15.78
CA ALA A 87 -14.28 18.75 -16.37
C ALA A 87 -14.02 17.25 -16.59
N LEU A 88 -14.36 16.41 -15.61
CA LEU A 88 -14.24 14.95 -15.73
C LEU A 88 -15.25 14.38 -16.72
N LEU A 89 -16.49 14.86 -16.70
CA LEU A 89 -17.51 14.46 -17.68
C LEU A 89 -17.09 14.83 -19.11
N ALA A 90 -16.49 16.01 -19.31
CA ALA A 90 -15.96 16.42 -20.60
C ALA A 90 -14.81 15.50 -21.07
N ASP A 91 -13.91 15.12 -20.17
CA ASP A 91 -12.82 14.16 -20.44
C ASP A 91 -13.37 12.78 -20.85
N LEU A 92 -14.41 12.31 -20.15
CA LEU A 92 -15.11 11.07 -20.47
C LEU A 92 -15.80 11.13 -21.84
N GLU A 93 -16.49 12.23 -22.16
CA GLU A 93 -17.12 12.41 -23.47
C GLU A 93 -16.09 12.52 -24.61
N GLU A 94 -14.97 13.20 -24.37
CA GLU A 94 -13.86 13.27 -25.33
C GLU A 94 -13.31 11.88 -25.64
N SER A 95 -13.15 11.03 -24.61
CA SER A 95 -12.66 9.66 -24.78
C SER A 95 -13.58 8.75 -25.60
N LYS A 96 -14.84 9.16 -25.84
CA LYS A 96 -15.78 8.40 -26.68
C LYS A 96 -15.67 8.73 -28.17
N LYS A 97 -14.92 9.78 -28.54
CA LYS A 97 -14.77 10.18 -29.95
C LYS A 97 -13.89 9.20 -30.71
N GLU A 98 -14.22 8.98 -31.98
CA GLU A 98 -13.44 8.13 -32.88
C GLU A 98 -12.02 8.69 -33.04
N GLY A 99 -11.01 7.82 -32.92
CA GLY A 99 -9.60 8.21 -33.02
C GLY A 99 -9.01 8.85 -31.76
N TYR A 100 -9.73 8.86 -30.63
CA TYR A 100 -9.15 9.25 -29.34
C TYR A 100 -7.89 8.43 -29.03
N LYS A 101 -6.84 9.10 -28.59
CA LYS A 101 -5.58 8.47 -28.18
C LYS A 101 -5.38 8.71 -26.69
N THR A 102 -5.10 7.63 -25.97
CA THR A 102 -4.91 7.69 -24.52
C THR A 102 -3.64 8.46 -24.16
N GLY A 103 -2.67 8.50 -25.07
CA GLY A 103 -1.34 9.05 -24.81
C GLY A 103 -0.50 8.13 -23.93
N LEU A 104 -0.99 6.94 -23.61
CA LEU A 104 -0.28 5.93 -22.85
C LEU A 104 0.36 4.95 -23.82
N LYS A 105 1.68 5.07 -23.95
CA LYS A 105 2.52 4.23 -24.81
C LYS A 105 2.17 2.74 -24.67
N LEU A 106 1.99 2.26 -23.44
CA LEU A 106 1.71 0.86 -23.15
C LEU A 106 0.30 0.39 -23.53
N TYR A 107 -0.69 1.30 -23.57
CA TYR A 107 -2.07 0.97 -23.96
C TYR A 107 -2.29 1.10 -25.47
N ASP A 108 -1.66 2.10 -26.09
CA ASP A 108 -1.89 2.46 -27.49
C ASP A 108 -1.14 1.51 -28.47
N GLU A 109 -0.19 0.71 -27.98
CA GLU A 109 0.68 -0.13 -28.81
C GLU A 109 0.28 -1.62 -28.79
N PRO A 110 0.04 -2.24 -29.96
CA PRO A 110 0.03 -3.69 -30.08
C PRO A 110 1.45 -4.25 -30.03
N TYR A 111 1.66 -5.38 -29.37
CA TYR A 111 2.96 -6.07 -29.32
C TYR A 111 2.83 -7.56 -29.66
N ASP A 112 3.96 -8.27 -29.76
CA ASP A 112 3.95 -9.72 -30.00
C ASP A 112 3.27 -10.46 -28.82
N PRO A 113 2.26 -11.32 -29.02
CA PRO A 113 1.68 -12.15 -27.96
C PRO A 113 2.71 -12.98 -27.18
N ASP A 114 3.82 -13.34 -27.82
CA ASP A 114 4.91 -14.12 -27.24
C ASP A 114 5.97 -13.24 -26.54
N LEU A 115 5.85 -11.91 -26.58
CA LEU A 115 6.87 -10.97 -26.07
C LEU A 115 7.31 -11.30 -24.63
N PHE A 116 6.36 -11.72 -23.80
CA PHE A 116 6.55 -12.00 -22.38
C PHE A 116 6.42 -13.49 -22.01
N LYS A 117 6.47 -14.42 -22.98
CA LYS A 117 6.26 -15.86 -22.71
C LYS A 117 7.22 -16.46 -21.68
N ASP A 118 8.46 -15.98 -21.66
CA ASP A 118 9.52 -16.42 -20.74
C ASP A 118 9.77 -15.41 -19.60
N TRP A 119 8.88 -14.44 -19.41
CA TRP A 119 9.13 -13.29 -18.54
C TRP A 119 9.39 -13.65 -17.07
N GLU A 120 8.62 -14.58 -16.48
CA GLU A 120 8.84 -15.02 -15.09
C GLU A 120 10.16 -15.79 -14.92
N LYS A 121 10.68 -16.41 -15.99
CA LYS A 121 12.00 -17.08 -15.98
C LYS A 121 13.12 -16.06 -16.12
N GLU A 122 12.92 -15.03 -16.94
CA GLU A 122 13.89 -13.97 -17.13
C GLU A 122 13.97 -13.08 -15.88
N GLY A 123 12.84 -12.57 -15.40
CA GLY A 123 12.75 -11.59 -14.31
C GLY A 123 13.55 -10.32 -14.61
N SER A 124 13.93 -9.59 -13.56
CA SER A 124 14.76 -8.40 -13.72
C SER A 124 16.21 -8.70 -14.16
N LYS A 125 16.86 -7.71 -14.76
CA LYS A 125 18.31 -7.72 -15.03
C LYS A 125 19.10 -7.62 -13.72
N GLU A 126 20.34 -8.12 -13.74
CA GLU A 126 21.30 -7.80 -12.69
C GLU A 126 21.68 -6.32 -12.73
N ILE A 127 21.95 -5.75 -11.56
CA ILE A 127 22.38 -4.36 -11.40
C ILE A 127 23.63 -4.26 -10.52
N ASP A 128 24.25 -3.08 -10.51
CA ASP A 128 25.30 -2.79 -9.54
C ASP A 128 24.75 -2.86 -8.11
N THR A 129 25.46 -3.55 -7.21
CA THR A 129 25.09 -3.70 -5.80
C THR A 129 24.90 -2.33 -5.11
N SER A 130 25.70 -1.33 -5.48
CA SER A 130 25.62 0.02 -4.94
C SER A 130 24.27 0.68 -5.21
N ILE A 131 23.69 0.48 -6.40
CA ILE A 131 22.36 0.99 -6.76
C ILE A 131 21.31 0.35 -5.85
N GLY A 132 21.34 -0.98 -5.69
CA GLY A 132 20.38 -1.69 -4.84
C GLY A 132 20.48 -1.27 -3.37
N LYS A 133 21.70 -1.20 -2.82
CA LYS A 133 21.98 -0.72 -1.45
C LYS A 133 21.43 0.68 -1.20
N GLU A 134 21.70 1.58 -2.13
CA GLU A 134 21.26 2.95 -2.03
C GLU A 134 19.73 3.07 -2.10
N ARG A 135 19.08 2.37 -3.03
CA ARG A 135 17.62 2.42 -3.15
C ARG A 135 16.94 1.91 -1.89
N ILE A 136 17.41 0.79 -1.32
CA ILE A 136 16.89 0.30 -0.05
C ILE A 136 17.14 1.30 1.08
N LYS A 137 18.35 1.86 1.19
CA LYS A 137 18.67 2.86 2.21
C LYS A 137 17.74 4.07 2.13
N VAL A 138 17.54 4.63 0.94
CA VAL A 138 16.67 5.81 0.77
C VAL A 138 15.23 5.46 1.17
N ILE A 139 14.67 4.35 0.70
CA ILE A 139 13.31 3.95 1.10
C ILE A 139 13.21 3.76 2.63
N GLN A 140 14.22 3.16 3.25
CA GLN A 140 14.29 2.99 4.71
C GLN A 140 14.42 4.33 5.44
N ASP A 141 15.10 5.33 4.88
CA ASP A 141 15.15 6.66 5.49
C ASP A 141 13.76 7.34 5.50
N TYR A 142 12.94 7.07 4.48
CA TYR A 142 11.56 7.57 4.40
C TYR A 142 10.58 6.79 5.27
N SER A 143 10.84 5.50 5.55
CA SER A 143 9.89 4.61 6.21
C SER A 143 9.82 4.81 7.73
N ILE A 144 8.65 4.52 8.30
CA ILE A 144 8.43 4.47 9.75
C ILE A 144 7.42 3.38 10.06
N LYS A 145 7.59 2.64 11.17
CA LYS A 145 6.59 1.65 11.56
C LYS A 145 5.41 2.37 12.20
N VAL A 146 4.21 2.13 11.70
CA VAL A 146 2.97 2.64 12.27
C VAL A 146 2.28 1.49 12.98
N ARG A 147 1.94 1.66 14.26
CA ARG A 147 1.29 0.61 15.05
C ARG A 147 0.24 1.21 15.95
N SER A 148 -0.97 0.68 15.84
CA SER A 148 -1.98 0.75 16.87
C SER A 148 -2.05 -0.60 17.59
N LYS A 149 -2.99 -0.74 18.52
CA LYS A 149 -3.23 -2.00 19.21
C LYS A 149 -3.65 -3.13 18.26
N CYS A 150 -4.48 -2.82 17.27
CA CYS A 150 -5.04 -3.83 16.38
C CYS A 150 -4.31 -4.00 15.08
N LEU A 151 -3.66 -2.95 14.60
CA LEU A 151 -3.06 -2.94 13.28
C LEU A 151 -1.65 -2.40 13.37
N TRP A 152 -0.83 -2.89 12.47
CA TRP A 152 0.50 -2.37 12.24
C TRP A 152 0.77 -2.38 10.75
N GLY A 153 1.62 -1.48 10.34
CA GLY A 153 2.06 -1.34 8.97
C GLY A 153 3.29 -0.47 8.89
N THR A 154 3.57 -0.05 7.69
CA THR A 154 4.62 0.90 7.33
C THR A 154 3.94 2.20 6.93
N GLY A 155 4.42 3.30 7.47
CA GLY A 155 4.16 4.64 6.96
C GLY A 155 5.44 5.24 6.41
N TRP A 156 5.36 6.44 5.88
CA TRP A 156 6.51 7.18 5.38
C TRP A 156 6.29 8.69 5.47
N PHE A 157 7.40 9.43 5.57
CA PHE A 157 7.37 10.88 5.63
C PHE A 157 7.05 11.47 4.25
N LEU A 158 5.81 11.98 4.10
CA LEU A 158 5.34 12.60 2.85
C LEU A 158 5.73 14.07 2.78
N ASP A 159 5.48 14.80 3.87
CA ASP A 159 5.62 16.25 3.92
C ASP A 159 5.75 16.72 5.37
N TYR A 160 6.03 18.00 5.58
CA TYR A 160 6.06 18.65 6.88
C TYR A 160 5.77 20.14 6.73
N VAL A 161 5.25 20.75 7.81
CA VAL A 161 5.02 22.18 7.86
C VAL A 161 6.36 22.89 8.02
N LEU A 162 6.65 23.85 7.14
CA LEU A 162 7.88 24.63 7.20
C LEU A 162 7.86 25.54 8.43
N PRO A 163 8.95 25.55 9.22
CA PRO A 163 9.05 26.42 10.38
C PRO A 163 9.06 27.89 9.96
N LYS A 164 8.29 28.74 10.63
CA LYS A 164 8.14 30.18 10.32
C LYS A 164 9.47 30.94 10.24
N ASN A 165 10.47 30.50 10.99
CA ASN A 165 11.78 31.14 11.06
C ASN A 165 12.84 30.50 10.15
N GLY A 166 12.53 29.41 9.43
CA GLY A 166 13.45 28.68 8.54
C GLY A 166 14.69 28.03 9.19
N LYS A 167 14.90 28.25 10.49
CA LYS A 167 16.08 27.81 11.25
C LYS A 167 15.85 26.59 12.14
N SER A 168 14.61 26.32 12.53
CA SER A 168 14.23 25.21 13.41
C SER A 168 13.98 23.92 12.63
N TYR A 169 13.94 22.80 13.35
CA TYR A 169 13.46 21.52 12.83
C TYR A 169 11.92 21.50 12.82
N PRO A 170 11.26 20.99 11.76
CA PRO A 170 9.79 20.92 11.73
C PRO A 170 9.25 19.96 12.80
N THR A 171 8.19 20.38 13.50
CA THR A 171 7.51 19.57 14.53
C THR A 171 6.18 18.98 14.06
N THR A 172 5.61 19.50 12.98
CA THR A 172 4.39 18.97 12.36
C THR A 172 4.73 18.23 11.07
N TRP A 173 4.36 16.95 11.01
CA TRP A 173 4.69 16.05 9.92
C TRP A 173 3.44 15.36 9.36
N PHE A 174 3.49 15.05 8.06
CA PHE A 174 2.48 14.28 7.35
C PHE A 174 3.06 12.89 7.01
N ILE A 175 2.46 11.85 7.60
CA ILE A 175 2.87 10.46 7.42
C ILE A 175 1.85 9.77 6.54
N ALA A 176 2.24 9.36 5.35
CA ALA A 176 1.40 8.59 4.46
C ALA A 176 1.54 7.08 4.71
N THR A 177 0.47 6.33 4.47
CA THR A 177 0.40 4.86 4.63
C THR A 177 -0.81 4.32 3.85
N ASN A 178 -1.07 3.03 3.90
CA ASN A 178 -2.33 2.49 3.41
C ASN A 178 -3.49 2.84 4.36
N SER A 179 -4.66 3.12 3.81
CA SER A 179 -5.86 3.37 4.63
C SER A 179 -6.22 2.19 5.53
N HIS A 180 -6.04 0.94 5.08
CA HIS A 180 -6.34 -0.22 5.92
C HIS A 180 -5.38 -0.38 7.11
N VAL A 181 -4.23 0.32 7.14
CA VAL A 181 -3.33 0.33 8.31
C VAL A 181 -3.90 1.21 9.43
N VAL A 182 -4.71 2.21 9.05
CA VAL A 182 -5.30 3.19 9.97
C VAL A 182 -6.81 3.00 10.16
N SER A 183 -7.43 2.02 9.49
CA SER A 183 -8.88 1.79 9.52
C SER A 183 -9.44 1.41 10.89
N ASN A 184 -8.61 0.97 11.83
CA ASN A 184 -9.06 0.64 13.20
C ASN A 184 -8.67 1.72 14.23
N ILE A 185 -8.16 2.87 13.77
CA ILE A 185 -7.85 4.01 14.63
C ILE A 185 -9.14 4.79 14.87
N GLN A 186 -9.40 5.08 16.14
CA GLN A 186 -10.39 6.07 16.54
C GLN A 186 -9.69 7.42 16.71
N PHE A 187 -9.93 8.31 15.76
CA PHE A 187 -9.45 9.69 15.79
C PHE A 187 -10.33 10.53 16.73
N GLY A 188 -9.68 11.34 17.57
CA GLY A 188 -10.40 12.11 18.59
C GLY A 188 -11.08 13.37 18.07
N ASP A 189 -10.45 14.04 17.11
CA ASP A 189 -10.99 15.19 16.41
C ASP A 189 -10.93 14.97 14.90
N ASN A 190 -11.77 15.69 14.17
CA ASN A 190 -11.79 15.69 12.71
C ASN A 190 -11.71 17.12 12.14
N PRO A 191 -10.61 17.84 12.41
CA PRO A 191 -10.49 19.23 11.99
C PRO A 191 -10.34 19.39 10.48
N TYR A 192 -10.11 18.29 9.76
CA TYR A 192 -9.89 18.26 8.31
C TYR A 192 -11.11 17.77 7.53
N GLU A 193 -12.25 17.58 8.21
CA GLU A 193 -13.53 17.18 7.61
C GLU A 193 -13.39 15.91 6.76
N GLN A 194 -12.56 14.96 7.21
CA GLN A 194 -12.38 13.68 6.54
C GLN A 194 -13.42 12.68 7.02
N LEU A 195 -13.85 11.78 6.14
CA LEU A 195 -14.63 10.63 6.60
C LEU A 195 -13.73 9.80 7.53
N LEU A 196 -14.11 9.65 8.80
CA LEU A 196 -13.35 8.87 9.78
C LEU A 196 -13.67 7.37 9.62
N PRO A 197 -12.72 6.45 9.87
CA PRO A 197 -12.94 5.03 9.62
C PRO A 197 -13.90 4.35 10.59
N ASN A 198 -14.03 4.86 11.82
CA ASN A 198 -14.94 4.30 12.81
C ASN A 198 -15.75 5.41 13.49
N ALA A 199 -17.02 5.13 13.74
CA ALA A 199 -17.84 5.92 14.64
C ALA A 199 -17.26 5.93 16.07
N PRO A 200 -17.49 6.98 16.87
CA PRO A 200 -17.03 7.04 18.25
C PRO A 200 -17.41 5.80 19.07
N GLY A 201 -16.44 5.20 19.76
CA GLY A 201 -16.63 4.00 20.58
C GLY A 201 -16.69 2.68 19.80
N LYS A 202 -16.62 2.72 18.46
CA LYS A 202 -16.34 1.55 17.61
C LYS A 202 -14.87 1.64 17.19
N GLY A 203 -14.13 0.55 17.36
CA GLY A 203 -12.70 0.52 17.10
C GLY A 203 -11.97 -0.36 18.08
N CYS A 204 -10.65 -0.36 17.96
CA CYS A 204 -9.77 -1.27 18.68
C CYS A 204 -9.34 -0.75 20.06
N LEU A 205 -10.32 -0.37 20.87
CA LEU A 205 -10.12 0.05 22.25
C LEU A 205 -10.44 -1.12 23.19
N ASP A 206 -9.58 -1.40 24.17
CA ASP A 206 -9.97 -2.31 25.26
C ASP A 206 -11.02 -1.62 26.14
N ASN A 207 -11.79 -2.43 26.87
CA ASN A 207 -12.79 -2.03 27.88
C ASN A 207 -12.26 -1.14 29.03
N GLY A 208 -11.04 -0.61 28.94
CA GLY A 208 -10.43 0.33 29.90
C GLY A 208 -9.50 1.40 29.30
N GLU A 209 -9.22 1.39 27.99
CA GLU A 209 -8.57 2.53 27.33
C GLU A 209 -9.64 3.58 27.03
N SER A 210 -9.31 4.88 27.15
CA SER A 210 -10.29 5.97 26.94
C SER A 210 -11.05 5.72 25.64
N LYS A 211 -12.38 5.59 25.75
CA LYS A 211 -13.32 5.34 24.64
C LYS A 211 -13.24 6.37 23.51
N ASP A 212 -12.42 7.40 23.66
CA ASP A 212 -12.44 8.60 22.84
C ASP A 212 -11.33 8.62 21.77
N LYS A 213 -10.15 8.02 22.02
CA LYS A 213 -9.00 8.06 21.09
C LYS A 213 -8.11 6.82 21.15
N THR A 214 -7.69 6.31 19.99
CA THR A 214 -6.70 5.23 19.88
C THR A 214 -5.27 5.74 20.08
N LEU A 215 -4.49 5.05 20.90
CA LEU A 215 -3.06 5.32 21.03
C LEU A 215 -2.30 4.82 19.80
N LEU A 216 -1.62 5.74 19.10
CA LEU A 216 -0.76 5.45 17.97
C LEU A 216 0.70 5.41 18.44
N TRP A 217 1.44 4.40 17.97
CA TRP A 217 2.87 4.27 18.14
C TRP A 217 3.56 4.38 16.79
N LEU A 218 4.58 5.22 16.74
CA LEU A 218 5.53 5.30 15.64
C LEU A 218 6.84 4.71 16.12
N PHE A 219 7.41 3.74 15.39
CA PHE A 219 8.72 3.18 15.72
C PHE A 219 9.73 3.48 14.62
N LYS A 220 10.94 3.83 15.04
CA LYS A 220 12.05 4.08 14.14
C LYS A 220 13.37 3.54 14.66
N GLU A 221 13.98 2.66 13.90
CA GLU A 221 15.33 2.16 14.10
C GLU A 221 16.39 3.17 13.64
N LYS A 222 17.62 2.97 14.08
CA LYS A 222 18.79 3.59 13.47
C LYS A 222 19.09 2.81 12.20
N ASN A 223 18.92 3.47 11.06
CA ASN A 223 19.12 2.82 9.77
C ASN A 223 20.59 2.41 9.62
N THR A 224 20.80 1.17 9.20
CA THR A 224 22.11 0.72 8.74
C THR A 224 22.44 1.46 7.45
N ASP A 225 23.61 2.09 7.37
CA ASP A 225 24.08 2.62 6.09
C ASP A 225 24.65 1.47 5.24
N TRP A 226 23.78 0.87 4.42
CA TRP A 226 24.18 -0.23 3.53
C TRP A 226 25.24 0.17 2.51
N THR A 227 25.37 1.46 2.20
CA THR A 227 26.33 1.95 1.21
C THR A 227 27.76 1.93 1.72
N GLU A 228 27.95 1.93 3.04
CA GLU A 228 29.27 1.82 3.69
C GLU A 228 29.72 0.37 3.89
N ILE A 229 28.84 -0.61 3.65
CA ILE A 229 29.14 -2.03 3.85
C ILE A 229 29.74 -2.62 2.56
N PRO A 230 30.95 -3.21 2.58
CA PRO A 230 31.58 -3.82 1.41
C PRO A 230 30.79 -5.02 0.85
N ASP A 231 30.83 -5.24 -0.47
CA ASP A 231 30.09 -6.32 -1.17
C ASP A 231 30.37 -7.75 -0.68
N GLY A 232 31.50 -7.99 -0.02
CA GLY A 232 31.86 -9.29 0.57
C GLY A 232 31.48 -9.45 2.05
N ASP A 233 30.93 -8.43 2.70
CA ASP A 233 30.62 -8.46 4.12
C ASP A 233 29.35 -9.30 4.39
N ARG A 234 29.44 -10.25 5.33
CA ARG A 234 28.33 -11.12 5.71
C ARG A 234 27.09 -10.34 6.18
N ARG A 235 27.24 -9.11 6.69
CA ARG A 235 26.10 -8.27 7.10
C ARG A 235 25.14 -7.97 5.94
N LEU A 236 25.60 -7.95 4.69
CA LEU A 236 24.73 -7.76 3.52
C LEU A 236 23.70 -8.87 3.33
N GLN A 237 23.97 -10.05 3.89
CA GLN A 237 23.02 -11.17 3.85
C GLN A 237 21.69 -10.83 4.55
N GLN A 238 21.68 -9.86 5.47
CA GLN A 238 20.47 -9.38 6.13
C GLN A 238 19.52 -8.62 5.18
N MET A 239 20.03 -8.12 4.05
CA MET A 239 19.20 -7.47 3.03
C MET A 239 18.39 -8.48 2.22
N ASP A 240 18.84 -9.73 2.11
CA ASP A 240 18.26 -10.72 1.22
C ASP A 240 17.01 -11.38 1.84
N PRO A 241 15.82 -11.19 1.25
CA PRO A 241 14.58 -11.78 1.77
C PRO A 241 14.59 -13.31 1.87
N GLU A 242 15.35 -13.99 1.01
CA GLU A 242 15.43 -15.46 1.02
C GLU A 242 16.17 -16.00 2.24
N LYS A 243 17.00 -15.15 2.87
CA LYS A 243 17.78 -15.51 4.07
C LYS A 243 17.01 -15.28 5.35
N TRP A 244 15.98 -14.42 5.34
CA TRP A 244 15.22 -14.07 6.55
C TRP A 244 14.53 -15.26 7.22
N GLY A 245 14.05 -16.23 6.43
CA GLY A 245 13.38 -17.41 6.96
C GLY A 245 14.31 -18.32 7.77
N ASN A 246 15.62 -18.23 7.54
CA ASN A 246 16.64 -19.02 8.23
C ASN A 246 17.23 -18.29 9.45
N GLU A 247 16.99 -16.98 9.56
CA GLU A 247 17.48 -16.17 10.67
C GLU A 247 16.54 -16.32 11.88
N PRO A 248 17.08 -16.51 13.10
CA PRO A 248 16.26 -16.58 14.29
C PRO A 248 15.52 -15.25 14.52
N ARG A 249 14.27 -15.34 14.97
CA ARG A 249 13.50 -14.16 15.37
C ARG A 249 14.23 -13.42 16.49
N GLN A 250 14.58 -12.17 16.23
CA GLN A 250 15.18 -11.26 17.18
C GLN A 250 14.08 -10.68 18.06
N LYS A 251 14.19 -10.93 19.37
CA LYS A 251 13.37 -10.24 20.37
C LYS A 251 14.14 -9.00 20.81
N ILE A 252 13.57 -7.84 20.58
CA ILE A 252 14.11 -6.60 21.16
C ILE A 252 13.67 -6.54 22.61
N ASN A 253 14.60 -6.28 23.51
CA ASN A 253 14.24 -6.04 24.89
C ASN A 253 13.66 -4.63 25.05
N SER A 254 12.63 -4.46 25.86
CA SER A 254 11.97 -3.15 26.03
C SER A 254 12.94 -2.04 26.49
N TYR A 255 14.05 -2.38 27.16
CA TYR A 255 15.09 -1.40 27.53
C TYR A 255 15.91 -0.86 26.35
N GLU A 256 15.95 -1.59 25.23
CA GLU A 256 16.63 -1.18 23.99
C GLU A 256 15.75 -0.20 23.18
N MET A 257 14.46 -0.14 23.50
CA MET A 257 13.52 0.80 22.92
C MET A 257 13.38 2.03 23.81
N ARG A 258 13.70 3.21 23.28
CA ARG A 258 13.62 4.47 24.03
C ARG A 258 12.48 5.34 23.51
N ASN A 259 11.80 6.03 24.43
CA ASN A 259 10.86 7.06 24.04
C ASN A 259 11.67 8.25 23.50
N SER A 260 11.38 8.68 22.27
CA SER A 260 12.03 9.84 21.65
C SER A 260 11.81 11.14 22.44
N GLU A 261 10.74 11.23 23.23
CA GLU A 261 10.46 12.38 24.11
C GLU A 261 11.45 12.52 25.28
N ASP A 262 12.19 11.46 25.60
CA ASP A 262 13.24 11.51 26.63
C ASP A 262 14.51 12.21 26.11
N GLY A 263 14.56 12.56 24.82
CA GLY A 263 15.66 13.27 24.16
C GLY A 263 16.93 12.44 23.92
N GLN A 264 16.92 11.18 24.36
CA GLN A 264 18.03 10.23 24.23
C GLN A 264 17.94 9.48 22.90
N ASP A 265 19.06 9.46 22.17
CA ASP A 265 19.19 8.63 20.97
C ASP A 265 19.38 7.15 21.34
N SER A 266 18.89 6.26 20.49
CA SER A 266 18.86 4.81 20.69
C SER A 266 18.87 4.09 19.35
N GLU A 267 19.26 2.81 19.34
CA GLU A 267 19.08 1.94 18.18
C GLU A 267 17.60 1.85 17.79
N TYR A 268 16.70 1.73 18.77
CA TYR A 268 15.25 1.71 18.53
C TYR A 268 14.58 2.82 19.30
N LEU A 269 13.86 3.67 18.55
CA LEU A 269 13.05 4.75 19.10
C LEU A 269 11.57 4.44 18.91
N TYR A 270 10.77 4.97 19.82
CA TYR A 270 9.35 5.10 19.61
C TYR A 270 8.86 6.50 19.98
N PHE A 271 7.74 6.88 19.38
CA PHE A 271 6.92 8.01 19.76
C PHE A 271 5.48 7.53 19.90
N LYS A 272 4.78 7.97 20.93
CA LYS A 272 3.39 7.58 21.17
C LYS A 272 2.51 8.83 21.25
N THR A 273 1.36 8.81 20.61
CA THR A 273 0.42 9.94 20.64
C THR A 273 -1.02 9.47 20.52
N LYS A 274 -1.93 10.20 21.17
CA LYS A 274 -3.38 10.09 20.96
C LYS A 274 -3.93 11.21 20.08
N GLU A 275 -3.09 12.16 19.70
CA GLU A 275 -3.44 13.39 18.99
C GLU A 275 -3.13 13.32 17.48
N ALA A 276 -2.88 12.10 16.97
CA ALA A 276 -2.79 11.87 15.53
C ALA A 276 -4.14 12.20 14.87
N LYS A 277 -4.09 12.84 13.70
CA LYS A 277 -5.28 13.26 12.94
C LYS A 277 -5.28 12.63 11.57
N LEU A 278 -6.44 12.20 11.09
CA LEU A 278 -6.60 11.82 9.69
C LEU A 278 -6.66 13.09 8.84
N PHE A 279 -5.60 13.36 8.08
CA PHE A 279 -5.48 14.56 7.26
C PHE A 279 -6.12 14.37 5.88
N TYR A 280 -5.92 13.22 5.27
CA TYR A 280 -6.47 12.91 3.96
C TYR A 280 -6.74 11.40 3.79
N VAL A 281 -7.88 11.06 3.21
CA VAL A 281 -8.21 9.72 2.70
C VAL A 281 -9.03 9.86 1.40
N PRO A 282 -8.68 9.17 0.31
CA PRO A 282 -9.35 9.32 -0.97
C PRO A 282 -10.59 8.42 -1.05
N THR A 283 -11.68 8.81 -0.40
CA THR A 283 -13.01 8.18 -0.55
C THR A 283 -13.86 8.99 -1.52
N ASN A 284 -14.47 8.32 -2.51
CA ASN A 284 -15.30 8.95 -3.56
C ASN A 284 -14.66 10.20 -4.21
N PHE A 285 -13.34 10.22 -4.29
CA PHE A 285 -12.51 11.41 -4.55
C PHE A 285 -12.59 11.93 -6.00
N LEU A 286 -13.25 11.21 -6.91
CA LEU A 286 -13.57 11.67 -8.28
C LEU A 286 -15.01 12.17 -8.40
N GLY A 287 -15.85 11.92 -7.38
CA GLY A 287 -17.28 12.20 -7.42
C GLY A 287 -18.09 11.29 -8.33
N LEU A 288 -17.50 10.33 -9.03
CA LEU A 288 -18.21 9.52 -10.03
C LEU A 288 -18.98 8.36 -9.39
N ASN A 289 -20.13 8.00 -9.95
CA ASN A 289 -20.71 6.70 -9.65
C ASN A 289 -20.05 5.65 -10.57
N PRO A 290 -19.40 4.60 -10.03
CA PRO A 290 -18.80 3.54 -10.83
C PRO A 290 -19.79 2.94 -11.85
N HIS A 291 -21.07 2.82 -11.49
CA HIS A 291 -22.08 2.28 -12.39
C HIS A 291 -22.21 3.07 -13.71
N ASP A 292 -22.05 4.39 -13.67
CA ASP A 292 -22.19 5.26 -14.84
C ASP A 292 -21.04 5.12 -15.84
N LEU A 293 -19.91 4.54 -15.41
CA LEU A 293 -18.77 4.19 -16.26
C LEU A 293 -18.87 2.77 -16.84
N GLY A 294 -19.99 2.08 -16.62
CA GLY A 294 -20.20 0.72 -17.14
C GLY A 294 -19.58 -0.39 -16.28
N TYR A 295 -19.26 -0.11 -15.02
CA TYR A 295 -18.84 -1.16 -14.08
C TYR A 295 -20.01 -2.08 -13.71
N SER A 296 -19.74 -3.39 -13.67
CA SER A 296 -20.72 -4.41 -13.28
C SER A 296 -21.17 -4.29 -11.82
N HIS A 297 -20.41 -3.60 -10.98
CA HIS A 297 -20.70 -3.42 -9.56
C HIS A 297 -21.67 -2.25 -9.37
N LYS A 298 -22.88 -2.55 -8.88
CA LYS A 298 -23.94 -1.57 -8.55
C LYS A 298 -23.62 -0.67 -7.33
N LYS A 299 -22.39 -0.70 -6.82
CA LYS A 299 -22.03 -0.11 -5.54
C LYS A 299 -21.39 1.26 -5.74
N GLN A 300 -21.87 2.24 -4.98
CA GLN A 300 -21.59 3.65 -5.21
C GLN A 300 -20.26 4.10 -4.60
N ASN A 301 -19.81 3.47 -3.52
CA ASN A 301 -18.66 3.93 -2.74
C ASN A 301 -17.35 3.25 -3.15
N TYR A 302 -16.32 4.05 -3.39
CA TYR A 302 -15.00 3.58 -3.78
C TYR A 302 -13.88 4.40 -3.14
N PHE A 303 -12.68 3.84 -3.14
CA PHE A 303 -11.51 4.49 -2.55
C PHE A 303 -10.19 3.99 -3.16
N LYS A 304 -9.09 4.59 -2.71
CA LYS A 304 -7.74 4.08 -2.91
C LYS A 304 -7.14 3.77 -1.55
N ASP A 305 -6.39 2.68 -1.44
CA ASP A 305 -5.81 2.26 -0.19
C ASP A 305 -4.63 3.14 0.23
N PHE A 306 -4.93 4.38 0.60
CA PHE A 306 -4.00 5.45 0.87
C PHE A 306 -4.58 6.35 1.96
N ALA A 307 -3.78 6.74 2.93
CA ALA A 307 -4.17 7.70 3.95
C ALA A 307 -2.97 8.53 4.37
N VAL A 308 -3.24 9.76 4.80
CA VAL A 308 -2.23 10.67 5.36
C VAL A 308 -2.64 11.03 6.78
N LEU A 309 -1.74 10.77 7.72
CA LEU A 309 -1.85 11.18 9.11
C LEU A 309 -1.08 12.48 9.31
N LYS A 310 -1.66 13.41 10.07
CA LYS A 310 -0.93 14.56 10.62
C LYS A 310 -0.50 14.26 12.05
N ILE A 311 0.78 14.41 12.31
CA ILE A 311 1.42 14.15 13.60
C ILE A 311 2.11 15.43 14.09
N ASP A 312 1.85 15.82 15.33
CA ASP A 312 2.62 16.84 16.03
C ASP A 312 3.56 16.16 17.03
N PHE A 313 4.85 16.45 16.89
CA PHE A 313 5.84 16.10 17.89
C PHE A 313 5.91 17.19 18.96
N LYS A 314 6.23 16.76 20.19
CA LYS A 314 6.34 17.64 21.35
C LYS A 314 7.30 18.81 21.14
N ASP A 315 8.45 18.53 20.53
CA ASP A 315 9.52 19.48 20.28
C ASP A 315 10.41 19.04 19.11
N GLU A 316 11.30 19.95 18.69
CA GLU A 316 12.24 19.76 17.58
C GLU A 316 13.13 18.54 17.77
N ARG A 317 13.57 18.28 19.01
CA ARG A 317 14.48 17.17 19.33
C ARG A 317 13.77 15.83 19.16
N THR A 318 12.55 15.72 19.66
CA THR A 318 11.69 14.53 19.50
C THR A 318 11.44 14.26 18.03
N ALA A 319 11.06 15.28 17.26
CA ALA A 319 10.85 15.19 15.82
C ALA A 319 12.11 14.74 15.10
N GLN A 320 13.26 15.35 15.38
CA GLN A 320 14.54 14.99 14.76
C GLN A 320 14.93 13.54 15.05
N LEU A 321 14.77 13.08 16.29
CA LEU A 321 15.09 11.71 16.68
C LEU A 321 14.21 10.69 15.94
N ILE A 322 12.89 10.84 16.01
CA ILE A 322 11.96 9.87 15.42
C ILE A 322 11.94 9.89 13.90
N THR A 323 12.24 11.05 13.28
CA THR A 323 12.40 11.16 11.82
C THR A 323 13.84 10.89 11.37
N ARG A 324 14.76 10.55 12.29
CA ARG A 324 16.19 10.31 12.00
C ARG A 324 16.82 11.42 11.17
N ASP A 325 16.54 12.66 11.54
CA ASP A 325 17.06 13.87 10.89
C ASP A 325 16.70 13.99 9.40
N PHE A 326 15.56 13.42 9.00
CA PHE A 326 15.07 13.41 7.63
C PHE A 326 15.09 14.79 6.97
N TYR A 327 14.65 15.84 7.68
CA TYR A 327 14.57 17.20 7.15
C TYR A 327 15.93 17.69 6.63
N ASN A 328 17.01 17.54 7.42
CA ASN A 328 18.34 17.97 7.01
C ASN A 328 18.95 17.06 5.91
N LYS A 329 18.49 15.81 5.81
CA LYS A 329 18.94 14.85 4.79
C LYS A 329 18.27 15.01 3.43
N TYR A 330 17.01 15.47 3.39
CA TYR A 330 16.18 15.40 2.18
C TYR A 330 15.47 16.70 1.78
N ASP A 331 15.47 17.74 2.61
CA ASP A 331 14.91 19.03 2.21
C ASP A 331 15.71 19.67 1.06
N LYS A 332 15.00 20.14 0.03
CA LYS A 332 15.62 20.69 -1.19
C LYS A 332 16.45 21.96 -0.98
N GLU A 333 16.15 22.76 0.05
CA GLU A 333 16.91 23.97 0.36
C GLU A 333 18.09 23.71 1.29
N LYS A 334 18.10 22.57 2.00
CA LYS A 334 19.21 22.17 2.88
C LYS A 334 20.28 21.36 2.16
N VAL A 335 19.90 20.57 1.15
CA VAL A 335 20.81 19.59 0.55
C VAL A 335 21.43 20.13 -0.73
N THR A 336 22.72 19.84 -0.94
CA THR A 336 23.47 20.22 -2.14
C THR A 336 23.12 19.32 -3.35
N LYS A 337 23.54 19.73 -4.56
CA LYS A 337 23.35 18.94 -5.80
C LYS A 337 23.84 17.49 -5.61
N GLY A 338 23.00 16.53 -5.94
CA GLY A 338 23.31 15.09 -5.87
C GLY A 338 22.46 14.27 -4.90
N ASN A 339 21.52 14.89 -4.17
CA ASN A 339 20.59 14.16 -3.32
C ASN A 339 19.71 13.20 -4.13
N LYS A 340 19.64 11.93 -3.70
CA LYS A 340 18.83 10.89 -4.35
C LYS A 340 17.47 10.71 -3.67
N SER A 341 16.84 11.83 -3.29
CA SER A 341 15.48 11.88 -2.75
C SER A 341 14.50 11.17 -3.68
N LEU A 342 13.44 10.60 -3.11
CA LEU A 342 12.42 9.92 -3.89
C LEU A 342 11.62 10.91 -4.76
N ASN A 343 11.31 10.52 -5.98
CA ASN A 343 10.47 11.30 -6.88
C ASN A 343 9.02 10.85 -6.74
N PHE A 344 8.27 11.55 -5.89
CA PHE A 344 6.84 11.31 -5.71
C PHE A 344 5.99 11.75 -6.88
N PHE A 345 6.51 12.44 -7.90
CA PHE A 345 5.73 13.07 -8.98
C PHE A 345 6.07 12.50 -10.36
N ALA A 346 6.83 11.41 -10.41
CA ALA A 346 7.09 10.69 -11.65
C ALA A 346 5.80 10.20 -12.30
N GLU A 347 5.72 10.22 -13.62
CA GLU A 347 4.58 9.65 -14.33
C GLU A 347 4.49 8.13 -14.17
N GLU A 348 3.28 7.60 -14.29
CA GLU A 348 3.03 6.16 -14.22
C GLU A 348 3.75 5.40 -15.34
N ILE A 349 4.00 4.11 -15.16
CA ILE A 349 4.80 3.30 -16.09
C ILE A 349 4.23 3.33 -17.51
N ALA A 350 2.90 3.25 -17.67
CA ALA A 350 2.23 3.18 -18.97
C ALA A 350 2.38 4.47 -19.80
N ALA A 351 2.60 5.61 -19.15
CA ALA A 351 2.89 6.88 -19.84
C ALA A 351 4.36 6.93 -20.30
N ARG A 352 5.27 6.35 -19.51
CA ARG A 352 6.70 6.44 -19.74
C ARG A 352 7.23 5.42 -20.74
N LYS A 353 6.67 4.20 -20.75
CA LYS A 353 7.27 3.03 -21.40
C LYS A 353 6.32 2.25 -22.30
N THR A 354 6.86 1.70 -23.37
CA THR A 354 6.23 0.67 -24.22
C THR A 354 6.40 -0.73 -23.64
N ALA A 355 5.66 -1.71 -24.19
CA ALA A 355 5.83 -3.12 -23.82
C ALA A 355 7.25 -3.63 -24.14
N GLU A 356 7.78 -3.25 -25.31
CA GLU A 356 9.13 -3.60 -25.75
C GLU A 356 10.21 -2.98 -24.87
N GLU A 357 10.04 -1.73 -24.43
CA GLU A 357 10.94 -1.09 -23.48
C GLU A 357 10.95 -1.82 -22.13
N ILE A 358 9.77 -2.18 -21.60
CA ILE A 358 9.66 -2.97 -20.35
C ILE A 358 10.40 -4.31 -20.51
N LYS A 359 10.16 -5.03 -21.62
CA LYS A 359 10.80 -6.32 -21.91
C LYS A 359 12.31 -6.19 -22.03
N LYS A 360 12.80 -5.19 -22.76
CA LYS A 360 14.22 -4.97 -23.02
C LYS A 360 14.97 -4.54 -21.76
N GLU A 361 14.41 -3.62 -20.99
CA GLU A 361 15.09 -3.03 -19.85
C GLU A 361 15.10 -3.94 -18.62
N ARG A 362 14.11 -4.83 -18.47
CA ARG A 362 14.01 -5.78 -17.34
C ARG A 362 14.23 -5.10 -16.00
N MET A 363 13.54 -3.97 -15.80
CA MET A 363 13.76 -3.08 -14.65
C MET A 363 13.59 -3.77 -13.30
N ASN A 364 14.39 -3.33 -12.33
CA ASN A 364 14.23 -3.66 -10.93
C ASN A 364 13.33 -2.65 -10.23
N TYR A 365 12.52 -3.16 -9.31
CA TYR A 365 11.77 -2.34 -8.37
C TYR A 365 12.24 -2.64 -6.94
N PHE A 366 12.15 -1.62 -6.10
CA PHE A 366 12.64 -1.62 -4.74
C PHE A 366 11.52 -1.27 -3.79
N ILE A 367 11.44 -2.04 -2.71
CA ILE A 367 10.47 -1.87 -1.65
C ILE A 367 11.18 -2.13 -0.32
N ALA A 368 10.91 -1.30 0.68
CA ALA A 368 11.33 -1.54 2.06
C ALA A 368 10.28 -1.06 3.06
N GLY A 369 10.12 -1.80 4.15
CA GLY A 369 9.20 -1.46 5.24
C GLY A 369 9.34 -2.40 6.42
N TYR A 370 8.30 -2.58 7.24
CA TYR A 370 8.36 -3.32 8.51
C TYR A 370 7.57 -4.64 8.45
N PRO A 371 8.02 -5.62 7.66
CA PRO A 371 7.35 -6.91 7.53
C PRO A 371 7.42 -7.72 8.82
N ARG A 372 6.32 -8.38 9.17
CA ARG A 372 6.25 -9.28 10.32
C ARG A 372 7.01 -10.57 10.08
N ASN A 373 7.30 -11.00 8.85
CA ASN A 373 8.07 -12.23 8.59
C ASN A 373 9.59 -12.03 8.72
N ALA A 374 10.09 -10.80 8.83
CA ALA A 374 11.51 -10.55 8.99
C ALA A 374 12.04 -10.92 10.40
N PRO A 375 13.37 -11.07 10.56
CA PRO A 375 13.97 -11.46 11.83
C PRO A 375 13.65 -10.50 12.96
N ASN A 376 13.58 -9.19 12.67
CA ASN A 376 13.28 -8.15 13.64
C ASN A 376 12.09 -7.29 13.20
N GLU A 377 10.97 -7.37 13.91
CA GLU A 377 9.75 -6.66 13.47
C GLU A 377 9.83 -5.12 13.60
N TYR A 378 10.82 -4.56 14.30
CA TYR A 378 10.98 -3.11 14.49
C TYR A 378 12.08 -2.50 13.61
N ARG A 379 12.68 -3.30 12.73
CA ARG A 379 13.64 -2.85 11.73
C ARG A 379 12.98 -2.88 10.36
N SER A 380 13.34 -1.94 9.51
CA SER A 380 12.91 -1.95 8.13
C SER A 380 13.76 -2.92 7.32
N TYR A 381 13.11 -3.70 6.46
CA TYR A 381 13.74 -4.66 5.56
C TYR A 381 13.33 -4.40 4.12
N GLY A 382 14.26 -4.60 3.20
CA GLY A 382 14.10 -4.36 1.76
C GLY A 382 14.06 -5.65 0.93
N ASN A 383 13.74 -5.55 -0.36
CA ASN A 383 13.66 -6.71 -1.27
C ASN A 383 14.91 -6.98 -2.14
N PHE A 384 15.98 -6.20 -1.97
CA PHE A 384 17.17 -6.35 -2.81
C PHE A 384 18.03 -7.54 -2.34
N SER A 385 18.37 -8.46 -3.25
CA SER A 385 19.34 -9.53 -3.01
C SER A 385 20.72 -9.11 -3.53
N PRO A 386 21.71 -8.89 -2.64
CA PRO A 386 23.09 -8.59 -3.05
C PRO A 386 23.74 -9.76 -3.81
N ASP A 387 23.41 -11.00 -3.45
CA ASP A 387 23.96 -12.21 -4.08
C ASP A 387 23.47 -12.34 -5.53
N LYS A 388 22.17 -12.11 -5.76
CA LYS A 388 21.57 -12.18 -7.10
C LYS A 388 21.68 -10.88 -7.88
N LYS A 389 22.08 -9.79 -7.22
CA LYS A 389 22.13 -8.43 -7.76
C LYS A 389 20.81 -7.98 -8.37
N LYS A 390 19.70 -8.33 -7.75
CA LYS A 390 18.34 -8.11 -8.27
C LYS A 390 17.37 -7.66 -7.18
N GLY A 391 16.42 -6.83 -7.57
CA GLY A 391 15.19 -6.55 -6.84
C GLY A 391 14.00 -7.34 -7.40
N THR A 392 12.80 -6.80 -7.23
CA THR A 392 11.54 -7.37 -7.78
C THR A 392 11.31 -6.88 -9.21
N TYR A 393 10.40 -7.51 -9.93
CA TYR A 393 10.00 -7.14 -11.30
C TYR A 393 8.47 -7.19 -11.44
N LEU A 394 7.92 -6.47 -12.43
CA LEU A 394 6.51 -6.55 -12.79
C LEU A 394 6.14 -8.00 -13.09
N SER A 395 5.00 -8.49 -12.62
CA SER A 395 4.65 -9.90 -12.78
C SER A 395 3.28 -10.07 -13.40
N TYR A 396 3.06 -11.23 -14.01
CA TYR A 396 1.70 -11.68 -14.25
C TYR A 396 1.06 -12.04 -12.92
N SER A 397 -0.13 -11.50 -12.68
CA SER A 397 -0.97 -12.11 -11.66
C SER A 397 -1.18 -13.60 -11.93
N TRP A 398 -1.02 -14.39 -10.88
CA TRP A 398 -1.45 -15.77 -10.75
C TRP A 398 -2.90 -16.04 -11.22
N TYR A 399 -3.74 -14.99 -11.27
CA TYR A 399 -5.08 -15.05 -11.83
C TYR A 399 -5.16 -14.37 -13.20
N SER A 400 -5.03 -15.17 -14.26
CA SER A 400 -5.06 -14.72 -15.67
C SER A 400 -6.32 -13.96 -16.10
N TYR A 401 -7.38 -13.96 -15.29
CA TYR A 401 -8.63 -13.25 -15.57
C TYR A 401 -8.62 -11.77 -15.17
N TYR A 402 -7.70 -11.37 -14.28
CA TYR A 402 -7.70 -10.06 -13.65
C TYR A 402 -6.65 -9.09 -14.22
N HIS A 403 -6.11 -9.34 -15.40
CA HIS A 403 -5.20 -8.39 -16.03
C HIS A 403 -5.96 -7.21 -16.66
N ALA A 404 -5.34 -6.03 -16.58
CA ALA A 404 -5.66 -4.95 -17.50
C ALA A 404 -5.25 -5.34 -18.92
N LYS A 405 -5.96 -4.83 -19.91
CA LYS A 405 -5.72 -5.11 -21.33
C LYS A 405 -5.50 -3.81 -22.10
N ASN A 406 -4.64 -3.86 -23.12
CA ASN A 406 -4.43 -2.76 -24.06
C ASN A 406 -5.56 -2.71 -25.12
N GLU A 407 -5.51 -1.75 -26.04
CA GLU A 407 -6.51 -1.59 -27.11
C GLU A 407 -6.65 -2.83 -28.02
N SER A 408 -5.58 -3.62 -28.13
CA SER A 408 -5.55 -4.87 -28.90
C SER A 408 -5.95 -6.10 -28.07
N SER A 409 -6.58 -5.90 -26.90
CA SER A 409 -7.00 -6.96 -25.98
C SER A 409 -5.88 -7.84 -25.40
N GLN A 410 -4.64 -7.36 -25.44
CA GLN A 410 -3.44 -8.03 -24.92
C GLN A 410 -3.22 -7.68 -23.45
N GLN A 411 -2.73 -8.63 -22.67
CA GLN A 411 -2.52 -8.46 -21.22
C GLN A 411 -1.33 -7.55 -20.93
N ILE A 412 -1.57 -6.46 -20.22
CA ILE A 412 -0.52 -5.52 -19.84
C ILE A 412 0.24 -6.08 -18.63
N ILE A 413 1.53 -6.36 -18.80
CA ILE A 413 2.38 -6.93 -17.74
C ILE A 413 2.38 -6.05 -16.50
N GLY A 414 2.18 -6.66 -15.33
CA GLY A 414 2.17 -5.96 -14.06
C GLY A 414 0.92 -5.13 -13.76
N TYR A 415 -0.06 -4.99 -14.66
CA TYR A 415 -1.30 -4.24 -14.38
C TYR A 415 -2.44 -5.19 -14.04
N TYR A 416 -2.99 -5.03 -12.85
CA TYR A 416 -4.05 -5.87 -12.30
C TYR A 416 -5.34 -5.08 -12.07
N ASP A 417 -6.40 -5.45 -12.77
CA ASP A 417 -7.72 -4.82 -12.76
C ASP A 417 -8.50 -5.17 -11.48
N VAL A 418 -8.65 -4.18 -10.60
CA VAL A 418 -9.31 -4.36 -9.30
C VAL A 418 -10.82 -4.58 -9.45
N GLY A 419 -11.43 -4.07 -10.52
CA GLY A 419 -12.88 -4.20 -10.75
C GLY A 419 -13.32 -5.64 -10.94
N LYS A 420 -12.47 -6.50 -11.50
CA LYS A 420 -12.78 -7.92 -11.70
C LYS A 420 -12.52 -8.78 -10.48
N GLU A 421 -11.49 -8.47 -9.69
CA GLU A 421 -11.18 -9.21 -8.46
C GLU A 421 -12.35 -9.19 -7.45
N HIS A 422 -13.06 -8.07 -7.41
CA HIS A 422 -14.09 -7.83 -6.41
C HIS A 422 -15.42 -8.57 -6.66
N SER A 423 -15.66 -9.13 -7.85
CA SER A 423 -16.89 -9.88 -8.12
C SER A 423 -16.89 -11.29 -7.53
N ASP A 424 -15.71 -11.91 -7.38
CA ASP A 424 -15.66 -13.37 -7.26
C ASP A 424 -15.05 -13.89 -5.94
N ILE A 425 -14.19 -13.13 -5.23
CA ILE A 425 -13.37 -13.72 -4.13
C ILE A 425 -13.41 -12.94 -2.79
N TYR A 426 -13.58 -11.61 -2.76
CA TYR A 426 -13.19 -10.81 -1.58
C TYR A 426 -14.24 -9.87 -0.96
N ILE A 427 -15.54 -10.04 -1.24
CA ILE A 427 -16.60 -9.17 -0.70
C ILE A 427 -16.70 -9.21 0.84
N ASN A 428 -16.08 -10.18 1.53
CA ASN A 428 -16.28 -10.43 2.97
C ASN A 428 -15.12 -10.10 3.91
N SER A 429 -13.97 -9.56 3.45
CA SER A 429 -12.95 -9.12 4.41
C SER A 429 -13.33 -7.74 4.96
N GLY A 430 -13.64 -7.62 6.26
CA GLY A 430 -14.04 -6.35 6.89
C GLY A 430 -13.02 -5.19 6.85
N ALA A 431 -11.89 -5.33 6.16
CA ALA A 431 -10.89 -4.30 5.92
C ALA A 431 -11.37 -3.16 5.00
N TRP A 432 -12.54 -3.31 4.39
CA TRP A 432 -13.12 -2.37 3.43
C TRP A 432 -14.37 -1.67 3.97
N ILE A 433 -14.57 -1.71 5.30
CA ILE A 433 -15.62 -0.96 6.00
C ILE A 433 -15.00 0.31 6.55
N TRP A 434 -15.58 1.46 6.20
CA TRP A 434 -15.15 2.78 6.64
C TRP A 434 -16.38 3.59 7.01
N ASP A 435 -16.48 4.04 8.27
CA ASP A 435 -17.70 4.63 8.83
C ASP A 435 -18.94 3.75 8.65
N GLU A 436 -18.80 2.44 8.90
CA GLU A 436 -19.87 1.44 8.72
C GLU A 436 -20.32 1.20 7.27
N GLU A 437 -19.69 1.88 6.31
CA GLU A 437 -19.99 1.78 4.88
C GLU A 437 -18.95 0.95 4.15
N HIS A 438 -19.41 0.19 3.15
CA HIS A 438 -18.52 -0.62 2.33
C HIS A 438 -17.93 0.21 1.18
N PHE A 439 -16.61 0.29 1.13
CA PHE A 439 -15.87 0.93 0.05
C PHE A 439 -15.18 -0.10 -0.83
N HIS A 440 -15.14 0.19 -2.13
CA HIS A 440 -14.49 -0.67 -3.12
C HIS A 440 -13.19 -0.04 -3.64
N PRO A 441 -12.08 -0.79 -3.69
CA PRO A 441 -10.85 -0.25 -4.25
C PRO A 441 -11.04 0.07 -5.74
N TRP A 442 -10.41 1.16 -6.18
CA TRP A 442 -10.63 1.78 -7.49
C TRP A 442 -9.39 1.67 -8.39
N GLY A 443 -9.59 1.41 -9.68
CA GLY A 443 -8.51 1.39 -10.66
C GLY A 443 -7.82 0.03 -10.79
N TYR A 444 -6.49 0.05 -10.73
CA TYR A 444 -5.64 -1.12 -10.88
C TYR A 444 -4.59 -1.17 -9.76
N TYR A 445 -3.97 -2.33 -9.59
CA TYR A 445 -2.73 -2.51 -8.83
C TYR A 445 -1.56 -2.79 -9.76
N TYR A 446 -0.34 -2.39 -9.38
CA TYR A 446 0.84 -3.03 -9.94
C TYR A 446 1.09 -4.38 -9.26
N ALA A 447 1.31 -5.43 -10.02
CA ALA A 447 1.73 -6.74 -9.50
C ALA A 447 3.25 -6.89 -9.62
N LEU A 448 3.92 -7.19 -8.51
CA LEU A 448 5.37 -7.37 -8.42
C LEU A 448 5.70 -8.76 -7.84
N SER A 449 6.63 -9.48 -8.46
CA SER A 449 7.03 -10.84 -8.01
C SER A 449 8.39 -10.84 -7.30
N HIS A 450 8.53 -11.65 -6.24
CA HIS A 450 9.71 -11.72 -5.37
C HIS A 450 9.95 -10.45 -4.53
N THR A 451 8.92 -9.89 -3.91
CA THR A 451 9.14 -8.84 -2.91
C THR A 451 9.68 -9.40 -1.60
N GLY A 452 9.30 -10.64 -1.22
CA GLY A 452 9.71 -11.30 0.02
C GLY A 452 9.14 -10.68 1.30
N LEU A 453 8.32 -9.64 1.17
CA LEU A 453 7.75 -8.86 2.28
C LEU A 453 6.33 -9.36 2.60
N GLY A 454 6.17 -10.02 3.75
CA GLY A 454 4.88 -10.50 4.23
C GLY A 454 4.11 -9.47 5.07
N LYS A 455 3.03 -9.94 5.72
CA LYS A 455 2.12 -9.12 6.57
C LYS A 455 2.86 -8.07 7.41
N GLY A 456 2.35 -6.84 7.44
CA GLY A 456 2.99 -5.71 8.14
C GLY A 456 3.84 -4.82 7.24
N SER A 457 4.19 -5.29 6.04
CA SER A 457 4.76 -4.45 4.98
C SER A 457 3.73 -3.54 4.30
N SER A 458 2.45 -3.62 4.68
CA SER A 458 1.41 -2.71 4.20
C SER A 458 1.82 -1.25 4.39
N GLY A 459 1.83 -0.48 3.32
CA GLY A 459 2.14 0.95 3.29
C GLY A 459 3.60 1.24 2.98
N SER A 460 4.41 0.21 2.72
CA SER A 460 5.79 0.36 2.25
C SER A 460 5.82 1.04 0.89
N LEU A 461 6.73 2.01 0.72
CA LEU A 461 6.97 2.66 -0.56
C LEU A 461 7.59 1.69 -1.55
N VAL A 462 7.17 1.81 -2.81
CA VAL A 462 7.74 1.08 -3.94
C VAL A 462 8.26 2.04 -4.99
N THR A 463 9.49 1.80 -5.45
CA THR A 463 10.17 2.67 -6.42
C THR A 463 10.81 1.86 -7.55
N ASP A 464 11.08 2.51 -8.68
CA ASP A 464 11.96 1.96 -9.73
C ASP A 464 13.45 2.25 -9.44
N GLU A 465 14.35 1.80 -10.33
CA GLU A 465 15.81 2.01 -10.24
C GLU A 465 16.21 3.50 -10.07
N GLU A 466 15.39 4.42 -10.58
CA GLU A 466 15.63 5.87 -10.56
C GLU A 466 15.10 6.53 -9.28
N GLY A 467 14.37 5.80 -8.44
CA GLY A 467 13.71 6.34 -7.25
C GLY A 467 12.37 7.01 -7.53
N ASN A 468 11.77 6.75 -8.70
CA ASN A 468 10.41 7.18 -9.00
C ASN A 468 9.42 6.33 -8.19
N VAL A 469 8.55 6.98 -7.43
CA VAL A 469 7.56 6.27 -6.60
C VAL A 469 6.42 5.77 -7.47
N LEU A 470 6.19 4.46 -7.47
CA LEU A 470 5.05 3.82 -8.12
C LEU A 470 3.81 3.93 -7.23
N GLY A 471 3.98 3.63 -5.95
CA GLY A 471 2.86 3.49 -5.04
C GLY A 471 3.21 2.81 -3.72
N LEU A 472 2.19 2.29 -3.06
CA LEU A 472 2.29 1.65 -1.75
C LEU A 472 1.99 0.17 -1.84
N ASN A 473 2.80 -0.65 -1.20
CA ASN A 473 2.47 -2.06 -1.04
C ASN A 473 1.20 -2.23 -0.21
N SER A 474 0.08 -2.53 -0.87
CA SER A 474 -1.23 -2.63 -0.24
C SER A 474 -1.51 -4.05 0.22
N ARG A 475 -1.16 -5.03 -0.61
CA ARG A 475 -1.39 -6.44 -0.32
C ARG A 475 -0.16 -7.23 -0.76
N SER A 476 0.19 -8.24 0.01
CA SER A 476 1.27 -9.16 -0.36
C SER A 476 0.87 -10.57 0.02
N ASP A 477 1.10 -11.50 -0.89
CA ASP A 477 1.34 -12.89 -0.54
C ASP A 477 2.85 -13.14 -0.51
N VAL A 478 3.26 -14.41 -0.35
CA VAL A 478 4.69 -14.77 -0.22
C VAL A 478 5.47 -14.48 -1.51
N LEU A 479 4.82 -14.52 -2.66
CA LEU A 479 5.44 -14.44 -3.98
C LEU A 479 5.12 -13.11 -4.69
N THR A 480 3.91 -12.61 -4.55
CA THR A 480 3.40 -11.43 -5.27
C THR A 480 2.99 -10.32 -4.31
N SER A 481 3.29 -9.09 -4.69
CA SER A 481 2.80 -7.88 -4.03
C SER A 481 2.00 -7.02 -4.98
N PHE A 482 0.88 -6.51 -4.48
CA PHE A 482 -0.01 -5.59 -5.16
C PHE A 482 0.23 -4.18 -4.62
N ILE A 483 0.65 -3.31 -5.52
CA ILE A 483 1.04 -1.94 -5.22
C ILE A 483 -0.11 -1.03 -5.63
N GLU A 484 -0.65 -0.32 -4.65
CA GLU A 484 -1.64 0.75 -4.81
C GLU A 484 -0.96 1.96 -5.48
N PRO A 485 -1.28 2.29 -6.74
CA PRO A 485 -0.67 3.42 -7.42
C PRO A 485 -1.15 4.74 -6.80
N ILE A 486 -0.21 5.64 -6.48
CA ILE A 486 -0.55 6.98 -5.97
C ILE A 486 -1.05 7.93 -7.06
N ARG A 487 -0.95 7.53 -8.33
CA ARG A 487 -1.48 8.25 -9.49
C ARG A 487 -1.77 7.32 -10.65
N SER A 488 -2.61 7.78 -11.56
CA SER A 488 -2.83 7.17 -12.87
C SER A 488 -3.28 8.22 -13.88
N LYS A 489 -2.94 8.03 -15.15
CA LYS A 489 -3.50 8.75 -16.31
C LYS A 489 -4.76 8.07 -16.84
N GLY A 490 -5.26 7.08 -16.12
CA GLY A 490 -6.48 6.34 -16.42
C GLY A 490 -6.21 4.94 -16.98
N VAL A 491 -7.29 4.17 -17.07
CA VAL A 491 -7.33 2.85 -17.72
C VAL A 491 -8.39 2.91 -18.79
N TYR A 492 -8.10 2.31 -19.93
CA TYR A 492 -8.91 2.40 -21.13
C TYR A 492 -9.33 1.02 -21.62
N LYS A 493 -10.51 0.94 -22.21
CA LYS A 493 -11.04 -0.26 -22.88
C LYS A 493 -11.77 0.16 -24.14
N ASP A 494 -11.38 -0.41 -25.27
CA ASP A 494 -11.96 -0.08 -26.59
C ASP A 494 -11.92 1.43 -26.87
N GLY A 495 -10.78 2.08 -26.55
CA GLY A 495 -10.56 3.52 -26.67
C GLY A 495 -11.23 4.39 -25.58
N LYS A 496 -12.08 3.82 -24.73
CA LYS A 496 -12.87 4.55 -23.74
C LYS A 496 -12.25 4.48 -22.35
N ILE A 497 -12.28 5.60 -21.62
CA ILE A 497 -11.90 5.61 -20.20
C ILE A 497 -12.86 4.70 -19.42
N ILE A 498 -12.29 3.71 -18.72
CA ILE A 498 -13.01 2.93 -17.71
C ILE A 498 -12.65 3.44 -16.31
N TYR A 499 -11.36 3.60 -16.02
CA TYR A 499 -10.91 4.26 -14.79
C TYR A 499 -10.33 5.62 -15.17
N PRO A 500 -10.91 6.75 -14.72
CA PRO A 500 -10.35 8.06 -15.00
C PRO A 500 -8.99 8.25 -14.32
N ARG A 501 -8.25 9.21 -14.86
CA ARG A 501 -7.01 9.71 -14.27
C ARG A 501 -7.23 10.23 -12.85
N TYR A 502 -6.20 10.10 -12.03
CA TYR A 502 -6.15 10.67 -10.70
C TYR A 502 -4.70 10.91 -10.26
N ASP A 503 -4.50 11.81 -9.31
CA ASP A 503 -3.26 11.91 -8.54
C ASP A 503 -3.62 12.17 -7.08
N LEU A 504 -3.29 11.24 -6.19
CA LEU A 504 -3.68 11.34 -4.77
C LEU A 504 -2.92 12.45 -4.04
N ILE A 505 -1.80 12.92 -4.59
CA ILE A 505 -0.99 13.99 -4.03
C ILE A 505 -1.34 15.33 -4.66
N GLU A 506 -1.15 15.49 -5.97
CA GLU A 506 -1.38 16.77 -6.68
C GLU A 506 -2.86 17.03 -6.99
N GLY A 507 -3.66 15.98 -7.14
CA GLY A 507 -4.94 16.05 -7.82
C GLY A 507 -4.80 15.94 -9.34
N ALA A 508 -5.88 15.53 -9.98
CA ALA A 508 -6.04 15.56 -11.43
C ALA A 508 -7.21 16.47 -11.81
N THR A 509 -7.30 16.82 -13.10
CA THR A 509 -8.46 17.54 -13.64
C THR A 509 -9.75 16.81 -13.28
N GLY A 510 -10.68 17.52 -12.63
CA GLY A 510 -11.94 16.93 -12.18
C GLY A 510 -11.78 15.94 -11.01
N GLN A 511 -10.71 16.00 -10.23
CA GLN A 511 -10.65 15.29 -8.96
C GLN A 511 -11.18 16.21 -7.84
N LEU A 512 -12.09 15.72 -7.01
CA LEU A 512 -12.75 16.52 -5.96
C LEU A 512 -11.83 16.79 -4.76
N SER A 513 -10.96 15.84 -4.43
CA SER A 513 -10.06 15.96 -3.29
C SER A 513 -8.70 15.33 -3.56
N SER A 514 -7.65 15.93 -3.02
CA SER A 514 -6.27 15.45 -3.06
C SER A 514 -5.53 15.90 -1.79
N TYR A 515 -4.32 15.39 -1.57
CA TYR A 515 -3.47 15.94 -0.52
C TYR A 515 -3.20 17.45 -0.73
N LYS A 516 -2.92 17.89 -1.98
CA LYS A 516 -2.76 19.31 -2.35
C LYS A 516 -3.99 20.12 -1.97
N SER A 517 -5.20 19.64 -2.25
CA SER A 517 -6.43 20.39 -1.92
C SER A 517 -6.58 20.57 -0.41
N GLN A 518 -6.22 19.56 0.40
CA GLN A 518 -6.22 19.64 1.86
C GLN A 518 -5.16 20.62 2.39
N VAL A 519 -3.93 20.57 1.86
CA VAL A 519 -2.87 21.54 2.22
C VAL A 519 -3.30 22.96 1.87
N THR A 520 -3.91 23.15 0.69
CA THR A 520 -4.40 24.46 0.25
C THR A 520 -5.47 24.99 1.20
N LYS A 521 -6.47 24.16 1.54
CA LYS A 521 -7.58 24.52 2.42
C LYS A 521 -7.15 24.83 3.84
N TYR A 522 -6.27 24.02 4.45
CA TYR A 522 -6.00 24.09 5.89
C TYR A 522 -4.67 24.75 6.27
N TYR A 523 -3.71 24.86 5.35
CA TYR A 523 -2.40 25.43 5.64
C TYR A 523 -2.11 26.68 4.82
N LEU A 524 -2.20 26.61 3.49
CA LEU A 524 -1.91 27.78 2.63
C LEU A 524 -2.89 28.93 2.87
N SER A 525 -4.16 28.62 3.12
CA SER A 525 -5.19 29.63 3.45
C SER A 525 -4.90 30.40 4.74
N GLN A 526 -4.12 29.82 5.65
CA GLN A 526 -3.69 30.40 6.93
C GLN A 526 -2.32 31.08 6.85
N GLY A 527 -1.70 31.11 5.65
CA GLY A 527 -0.36 31.66 5.46
C GLY A 527 0.76 30.73 5.91
N GLU A 528 0.47 29.46 6.19
CA GLU A 528 1.50 28.44 6.43
C GLU A 528 1.93 27.79 5.11
N ARG A 529 3.10 27.16 5.10
CA ARG A 529 3.62 26.43 3.94
C ARG A 529 4.12 25.07 4.39
N THR A 530 3.97 24.07 3.52
CA THR A 530 4.62 22.76 3.65
C THR A 530 5.79 22.62 2.67
N ALA A 531 6.65 21.62 2.87
CA ALA A 531 7.77 21.38 1.97
C ALA A 531 7.29 21.08 0.54
N LEU A 532 6.26 20.24 0.37
CA LEU A 532 5.71 19.98 -0.97
C LEU A 532 5.08 21.22 -1.59
N SER A 533 4.33 22.01 -0.81
CA SER A 533 3.75 23.27 -1.33
C SER A 533 4.82 24.25 -1.82
N ARG A 534 5.98 24.30 -1.15
CA ARG A 534 7.13 25.09 -1.59
C ARG A 534 7.72 24.51 -2.87
N ASP A 535 8.04 23.22 -2.84
CA ASP A 535 8.76 22.53 -3.91
C ASP A 535 7.98 22.43 -5.23
N ARG A 536 6.65 22.50 -5.14
CA ARG A 536 5.71 22.40 -6.26
C ARG A 536 5.04 23.71 -6.59
N ASN A 537 5.38 24.79 -5.89
CA ASN A 537 4.78 26.12 -6.02
C ASN A 537 3.24 26.09 -5.93
N TRP A 538 2.70 25.35 -4.97
CA TRP A 538 1.26 25.36 -4.73
C TRP A 538 0.84 26.73 -4.18
N ASN A 539 -0.11 27.36 -4.85
CA ASN A 539 -0.59 28.69 -4.51
C ASN A 539 -2.03 28.64 -4.00
N ARG A 540 -2.43 29.68 -3.26
CA ARG A 540 -3.78 29.82 -2.70
C ARG A 540 -4.86 29.96 -3.78
N ASP A 541 -4.49 30.48 -4.95
CA ASP A 541 -5.43 30.94 -5.98
C ASP A 541 -5.70 29.89 -7.09
N GLU A 542 -5.24 28.64 -6.92
CA GLU A 542 -5.30 27.60 -7.97
C GLU A 542 -6.46 26.58 -7.82
N ASN A 543 -7.46 26.84 -6.98
CA ASN A 543 -8.61 25.93 -6.82
C ASN A 543 -9.77 26.27 -7.74
#